data_AF-A0A6A4L0J1-F1
#
_entry.id   AF-A0A6A4L0J1-F1
#
_cell.length_a   1.000
_cell.length_b   1.000
_cell.length_c   1.000
_cell.angle_alpha   90.00
_cell.angle_beta   90.00
_cell.angle_gamma   90.00
#
_symmetry.space_group_name_H-M   'P 1'
#
loop_
_entity.id
_entity.type
_entity.pdbx_description
1 polymer ?
#
loop_
_entity_poly.entity_id
_entity_poly.type
_entity_poly.pdbx_seq_one_letter_code
_entity_poly.pdbx_strand_id
1 'polypeptide(L)'
;MQILGFLPFLFQCPLLNITYCPATEVDLSQGKKLVVVVYNSLGWKRDGVVKIPVIHGNVSVQDSSGQEIESQLLPLANVSLGVRNFYATAYVGKSPSATPRYWLAFTASVPPLGFSTYVISTPKGAAATFATQTLYESKGSENGIIEVGPGNLKLIYSASEGKLTQYVNTKSSLKASIEQSYSYYSGDDGFQSYYSGDKEYFQASGAYVFRPNGTIPIASEGQIPFTVLRGPLFDEVHQKINSWIHQVTRVYKEKEHVEVEFTVGPIPVDDGIGKEIVTQFTTAIKSNKTFYTDSSGRDFLQRIRDYRADWDLQVNQPVAGNYYPINLGMYIKDDSEEFSVLVDRSVGGSSIVDGQLELMLHRRLLNDDGRGVAEALNETVCVHNKCSGLTAQGKFYLRIDPLGEGAKWRRSFGQEIYSPFLLAVTEQDTNINVPIFKGMEPSYSLPDNIAMITLQVGEDKDLSVLASVELMKLFPDKKIRKVTEMSLSANQEREEMIKKRLVWKVEGSQNDKSKELRGGPVDPIKLVVEIAPMEIRTFIIEFPSLKSPVSRGLML
;
A
#
# COMPACT_ATOMS: atom_id res chain seq x y z
N MET A 1 -10.61 -27.00 -3.19
CA MET A 1 -11.54 -25.86 -3.04
C MET A 1 -12.53 -26.01 -4.17
N GLN A 2 -13.66 -26.68 -3.91
CA GLN A 2 -14.66 -27.06 -4.92
C GLN A 2 -15.92 -26.20 -4.74
N ILE A 3 -15.73 -24.94 -4.32
CA ILE A 3 -16.80 -24.01 -3.94
C ILE A 3 -17.26 -23.16 -5.14
N LEU A 4 -16.51 -23.16 -6.25
CA LEU A 4 -16.82 -22.40 -7.46
C LEU A 4 -17.46 -23.22 -8.58
N GLY A 5 -18.00 -24.41 -8.30
CA GLY A 5 -18.62 -25.29 -9.30
C GLY A 5 -19.91 -24.77 -9.94
N PHE A 6 -20.39 -23.59 -9.55
CA PHE A 6 -21.65 -22.99 -10.01
C PHE A 6 -21.49 -21.65 -10.75
N LEU A 7 -20.26 -21.16 -10.90
CA LEU A 7 -19.99 -19.91 -11.63
C LEU A 7 -19.31 -20.23 -12.97
N PRO A 8 -19.78 -19.67 -14.11
CA PRO A 8 -19.04 -19.70 -15.36
C PRO A 8 -17.67 -19.00 -15.18
N PHE A 9 -16.80 -19.11 -16.19
CA PHE A 9 -15.43 -18.57 -16.20
C PHE A 9 -15.32 -17.23 -15.46
N LEU A 10 -14.65 -17.23 -14.30
CA LEU A 10 -14.33 -16.03 -13.54
C LEU A 10 -13.05 -15.40 -14.09
N PHE A 11 -13.10 -14.09 -14.33
CA PHE A 11 -11.97 -13.30 -14.79
C PHE A 11 -11.43 -12.43 -13.66
N GLN A 12 -10.11 -12.27 -13.62
CA GLN A 12 -9.45 -11.31 -12.73
C GLN A 12 -8.90 -10.15 -13.55
N CYS A 13 -8.72 -8.99 -12.91
CA CYS A 13 -8.19 -7.80 -13.54
C CYS A 13 -6.91 -7.32 -12.86
N PRO A 14 -5.76 -7.92 -13.19
CA PRO A 14 -4.47 -7.56 -12.57
C PRO A 14 -3.93 -6.20 -13.04
N LEU A 15 -4.51 -5.61 -14.11
CA LEU A 15 -4.05 -4.36 -14.73
C LEU A 15 -4.96 -3.16 -14.42
N LEU A 16 -5.65 -3.17 -13.28
CA LEU A 16 -6.51 -2.06 -12.84
C LEU A 16 -5.73 -0.77 -12.62
N ASN A 17 -4.45 -0.82 -12.27
CA ASN A 17 -3.61 0.37 -12.12
C ASN A 17 -3.58 1.23 -13.39
N ILE A 18 -3.44 0.59 -14.56
CA ILE A 18 -3.51 1.25 -15.88
C ILE A 18 -4.95 1.31 -16.42
N THR A 19 -5.95 1.24 -15.54
CA THR A 19 -7.37 1.29 -15.91
C THR A 19 -7.81 0.14 -16.83
N TYR A 20 -7.10 -0.99 -16.94
CA TYR A 20 -7.39 -2.06 -17.91
C TYR A 20 -8.04 -3.31 -17.28
N CYS A 21 -9.29 -3.58 -17.66
CA CYS A 21 -10.06 -4.73 -17.19
C CYS A 21 -11.15 -5.11 -18.23
N PRO A 22 -10.81 -5.94 -19.23
CA PRO A 22 -11.76 -6.31 -20.29
C PRO A 22 -13.08 -6.91 -19.77
N ALA A 23 -13.03 -7.62 -18.64
CA ALA A 23 -14.21 -8.25 -18.05
C ALA A 23 -15.25 -7.25 -17.52
N THR A 24 -14.85 -6.03 -17.14
CA THR A 24 -15.78 -4.98 -16.65
C THR A 24 -16.10 -3.96 -17.74
N GLU A 25 -15.35 -3.97 -18.85
CA GLU A 25 -15.52 -3.10 -20.01
C GLU A 25 -16.49 -3.71 -21.02
N VAL A 26 -17.68 -4.04 -20.54
CA VAL A 26 -18.76 -4.64 -21.35
C VAL A 26 -19.94 -3.69 -21.46
N ASP A 27 -20.70 -3.83 -22.54
CA ASP A 27 -21.95 -3.09 -22.74
C ASP A 27 -23.09 -3.78 -21.96
N LEU A 28 -23.58 -3.10 -20.91
CA LEU A 28 -24.66 -3.59 -20.06
C LEU A 28 -26.07 -3.21 -20.59
N SER A 29 -26.16 -2.44 -21.68
CA SER A 29 -27.43 -1.89 -22.19
C SER A 29 -28.46 -2.94 -22.62
N GLN A 30 -28.03 -4.17 -22.93
CA GLN A 30 -28.90 -5.28 -23.35
C GLN A 30 -29.48 -6.09 -22.18
N GLY A 31 -29.49 -5.54 -20.96
CA GLY A 31 -30.00 -6.24 -19.76
C GLY A 31 -29.01 -7.23 -19.14
N LYS A 32 -27.78 -7.26 -19.65
CA LYS A 32 -26.66 -8.02 -19.10
C LYS A 32 -26.27 -7.50 -17.73
N LYS A 33 -25.81 -8.40 -16.87
CA LYS A 33 -25.35 -8.07 -15.52
C LYS A 33 -23.90 -8.46 -15.36
N LEU A 34 -23.17 -7.62 -14.64
CA LEU A 34 -21.80 -7.87 -14.28
C LEU A 34 -21.77 -8.27 -12.81
N VAL A 35 -21.30 -9.48 -12.52
CA VAL A 35 -21.15 -9.96 -11.16
C VAL A 35 -19.70 -9.81 -10.72
N VAL A 36 -19.51 -9.15 -9.58
CA VAL A 36 -18.22 -8.90 -8.97
C VAL A 36 -18.18 -9.60 -7.62
N VAL A 37 -17.35 -10.63 -7.52
CA VAL A 37 -17.03 -11.32 -6.27
C VAL A 37 -15.81 -10.64 -5.66
N VAL A 38 -15.95 -10.15 -4.43
CA VAL A 38 -14.90 -9.47 -3.68
C VAL A 38 -14.47 -10.39 -2.55
N TYR A 39 -13.24 -10.91 -2.63
CA TYR A 39 -12.67 -11.80 -1.62
C TYR A 39 -11.72 -11.03 -0.69
N ASN A 40 -11.81 -11.33 0.60
CA ASN A 40 -10.98 -10.81 1.67
C ASN A 40 -10.12 -11.92 2.25
N SER A 41 -8.80 -11.80 2.08
CA SER A 41 -7.83 -12.74 2.64
C SER A 41 -7.44 -12.45 4.08
N LEU A 42 -7.91 -11.36 4.68
CA LEU A 42 -7.64 -11.05 6.08
C LEU A 42 -8.56 -11.83 7.02
N GLY A 43 -8.06 -12.11 8.23
CA GLY A 43 -8.85 -12.68 9.32
C GLY A 43 -9.79 -11.69 10.01
N TRP A 44 -9.94 -10.49 9.46
CA TRP A 44 -10.81 -9.42 9.98
C TRP A 44 -11.93 -9.13 8.99
N LYS A 45 -13.07 -8.67 9.49
CA LYS A 45 -14.10 -8.09 8.62
C LYS A 45 -13.51 -6.82 8.02
N ARG A 46 -13.73 -6.62 6.71
CA ARG A 46 -13.20 -5.46 6.01
C ARG A 46 -14.29 -4.72 5.26
N ASP A 47 -14.36 -3.42 5.53
CA ASP A 47 -15.12 -2.45 4.75
C ASP A 47 -14.13 -1.60 3.93
N GLY A 48 -14.39 -1.46 2.64
CA GLY A 48 -13.50 -0.72 1.74
C GLY A 48 -14.18 -0.39 0.41
N VAL A 49 -13.54 0.46 -0.38
CA VAL A 49 -14.09 0.88 -1.67
C VAL A 49 -13.45 0.09 -2.80
N VAL A 50 -14.28 -0.60 -3.57
CA VAL A 50 -13.87 -1.26 -4.82
C VAL A 50 -14.01 -0.25 -5.96
N LYS A 51 -13.05 -0.25 -6.89
CA LYS A 51 -13.01 0.67 -8.04
C LYS A 51 -12.72 -0.12 -9.32
N ILE A 52 -13.62 -0.09 -10.29
CA ILE A 52 -13.50 -0.80 -11.58
C ILE A 52 -13.84 0.10 -12.78
N PRO A 53 -13.21 -0.09 -13.95
CA PRO A 53 -13.52 0.71 -15.13
C PRO A 53 -14.81 0.22 -15.80
N VAL A 54 -15.66 1.16 -16.21
CA VAL A 54 -16.94 0.89 -16.91
C VAL A 54 -17.11 1.78 -18.13
N ILE A 55 -17.84 1.28 -19.13
CA ILE A 55 -18.07 1.99 -20.40
C ILE A 55 -19.19 3.03 -20.26
N HIS A 56 -20.28 2.67 -19.57
CA HIS A 56 -21.49 3.49 -19.48
C HIS A 56 -21.61 4.15 -18.10
N GLY A 57 -22.18 5.37 -18.08
CA GLY A 57 -22.46 6.09 -16.85
C GLY A 57 -23.82 5.79 -16.22
N ASN A 58 -24.67 4.99 -16.87
CA ASN A 58 -25.96 4.58 -16.31
C ASN A 58 -25.84 3.18 -15.69
N VAL A 59 -25.30 3.11 -14.48
CA VAL A 59 -25.06 1.87 -13.74
C VAL A 59 -25.55 2.02 -12.30
N SER A 60 -26.03 0.94 -11.72
CA SER A 60 -26.26 0.80 -10.28
C SER A 60 -25.56 -0.45 -9.75
N VAL A 61 -25.29 -0.46 -8.45
CA VAL A 61 -24.65 -1.58 -7.78
C VAL A 61 -25.58 -2.11 -6.70
N GLN A 62 -25.85 -3.41 -6.75
CA GLN A 62 -26.64 -4.12 -5.75
C GLN A 62 -25.76 -5.11 -5.01
N ASP A 63 -26.01 -5.27 -3.72
CA ASP A 63 -25.44 -6.35 -2.95
C ASP A 63 -26.16 -7.68 -3.24
N SER A 64 -25.69 -8.74 -2.60
CA SER A 64 -26.28 -10.07 -2.74
C SER A 64 -27.73 -10.22 -2.25
N SER A 65 -28.25 -9.27 -1.46
CA SER A 65 -29.64 -9.24 -1.01
C SER A 65 -30.56 -8.51 -2.00
N GLY A 66 -29.98 -7.90 -3.04
CA GLY A 66 -30.68 -7.04 -4.00
C GLY A 66 -30.83 -5.60 -3.52
N GLN A 67 -30.22 -5.25 -2.39
CA GLN A 67 -30.20 -3.87 -1.89
C GLN A 67 -29.20 -3.05 -2.70
N GLU A 68 -29.64 -1.88 -3.17
CA GLU A 68 -28.76 -0.93 -3.84
C GLU A 68 -27.78 -0.31 -2.82
N ILE A 69 -26.50 -0.25 -3.20
CA ILE A 69 -25.43 0.28 -2.34
C ILE A 69 -24.89 1.60 -2.89
N GLU A 70 -24.42 2.46 -1.98
CA GLU A 70 -23.85 3.76 -2.33
C GLU A 70 -22.66 3.57 -3.29
N SER A 71 -22.75 4.22 -4.44
CA SER A 71 -21.77 4.14 -5.51
C SER A 71 -21.55 5.51 -6.15
N GLN A 72 -20.35 5.70 -6.71
CA GLN A 72 -19.98 6.92 -7.38
C GLN A 72 -19.24 6.66 -8.69
N LEU A 73 -19.49 7.53 -9.68
CA LEU A 73 -18.84 7.51 -10.98
C LEU A 73 -17.85 8.66 -11.08
N LEU A 74 -16.63 8.36 -11.52
CA LEU A 74 -15.59 9.35 -11.77
C LEU A 74 -15.18 9.32 -13.25
N PRO A 75 -14.99 10.48 -13.89
CA PRO A 75 -14.42 10.52 -15.23
C PRO A 75 -12.98 9.98 -15.22
N LEU A 76 -12.54 9.40 -16.35
CA LEU A 76 -11.13 9.03 -16.51
C LEU A 76 -10.26 10.26 -16.78
N ALA A 77 -9.11 10.33 -16.11
CA ALA A 77 -8.11 11.33 -16.41
C ALA A 77 -7.41 11.02 -17.76
N ASN A 78 -7.11 12.06 -18.54
CA ASN A 78 -6.43 11.91 -19.83
C ASN A 78 -5.07 11.21 -19.71
N VAL A 79 -4.36 11.43 -18.60
CA VAL A 79 -3.09 10.77 -18.29
C VAL A 79 -3.28 9.26 -18.19
N SER A 80 -4.32 8.80 -17.49
CA SER A 80 -4.65 7.38 -17.34
C SER A 80 -4.93 6.72 -18.69
N LEU A 81 -5.56 7.41 -19.64
CA LEU A 81 -5.81 6.90 -20.98
C LEU A 81 -4.51 6.72 -21.80
N GLY A 82 -3.59 7.68 -21.69
CA GLY A 82 -2.28 7.59 -22.35
C GLY A 82 -1.46 6.40 -21.83
N VAL A 83 -1.37 6.27 -20.51
CA VAL A 83 -0.70 5.14 -19.83
C VAL A 83 -1.38 3.82 -20.22
N ARG A 84 -2.70 3.74 -20.13
CA ARG A 84 -3.50 2.55 -20.51
C ARG A 84 -3.15 2.06 -21.91
N ASN A 85 -3.28 2.93 -22.91
CA ASN A 85 -3.14 2.53 -24.31
C ASN A 85 -1.74 2.01 -24.61
N PHE A 86 -0.72 2.66 -24.07
CA PHE A 86 0.66 2.25 -24.24
C PHE A 86 0.95 0.92 -23.51
N TYR A 87 0.70 0.85 -22.20
CA TYR A 87 1.08 -0.30 -21.39
C TYR A 87 0.20 -1.52 -21.60
N ALA A 88 -1.11 -1.37 -21.86
CA ALA A 88 -1.93 -2.51 -22.22
C ALA A 88 -1.41 -3.16 -23.52
N THR A 89 -1.07 -2.36 -24.53
CA THR A 89 -0.47 -2.89 -25.77
C THR A 89 0.88 -3.57 -25.51
N ALA A 90 1.73 -2.97 -24.67
CA ALA A 90 3.03 -3.56 -24.29
C ALA A 90 2.86 -4.92 -23.60
N TYR A 91 1.90 -5.05 -22.68
CA TYR A 91 1.72 -6.26 -21.88
C TYR A 91 0.91 -7.36 -22.57
N VAL A 92 -0.14 -6.99 -23.32
CA VAL A 92 -1.05 -7.96 -23.96
C VAL A 92 -0.81 -8.14 -25.46
N GLY A 93 0.10 -7.36 -26.05
CA GLY A 93 0.47 -7.42 -27.47
C GLY A 93 -0.59 -6.87 -28.44
N LYS A 94 -1.71 -6.34 -27.93
CA LYS A 94 -2.81 -5.78 -28.73
C LYS A 94 -3.34 -4.51 -28.09
N SER A 95 -3.70 -3.54 -28.93
CA SER A 95 -4.37 -2.33 -28.46
C SER A 95 -5.73 -2.67 -27.82
N PRO A 96 -6.12 -2.00 -26.72
CA PRO A 96 -7.45 -2.18 -26.14
C PRO A 96 -8.56 -1.94 -27.16
N SER A 97 -9.53 -2.86 -27.24
CA SER A 97 -10.66 -2.78 -28.19
C SER A 97 -11.78 -1.85 -27.72
N ALA A 98 -11.89 -1.64 -26.41
CA ALA A 98 -12.84 -0.73 -25.78
C ALA A 98 -12.09 0.28 -24.92
N THR A 99 -12.71 1.45 -24.75
CA THR A 99 -12.21 2.50 -23.86
C THR A 99 -13.29 2.79 -22.81
N PRO A 100 -13.07 2.43 -21.54
CA PRO A 100 -13.97 2.82 -20.47
C PRO A 100 -14.05 4.34 -20.40
N ARG A 101 -15.18 4.87 -19.91
CA ARG A 101 -15.38 6.32 -19.75
C ARG A 101 -15.34 6.76 -18.30
N TYR A 102 -15.61 5.81 -17.39
CA TYR A 102 -15.72 6.08 -15.98
C TYR A 102 -15.01 5.03 -15.14
N TRP A 103 -14.58 5.44 -13.97
CA TRP A 103 -14.38 4.58 -12.82
C TRP A 103 -15.68 4.49 -12.04
N LEU A 104 -16.20 3.28 -11.85
CA LEU A 104 -17.26 3.01 -10.89
C LEU A 104 -16.61 2.61 -9.56
N ALA A 105 -16.93 3.35 -8.51
CA ALA A 105 -16.54 3.03 -7.14
C ALA A 105 -17.75 2.72 -6.27
N PHE A 106 -17.66 1.71 -5.41
CA PHE A 106 -18.72 1.33 -4.48
C PHE A 106 -18.16 0.72 -3.21
N THR A 107 -18.91 0.81 -2.12
CA THR A 107 -18.51 0.24 -0.83
C THR A 107 -18.74 -1.27 -0.80
N ALA A 108 -17.69 -2.03 -0.48
CA ALA A 108 -17.76 -3.47 -0.24
C ALA A 108 -17.56 -3.76 1.26
N SER A 109 -18.41 -4.63 1.80
CA SER A 109 -18.34 -5.17 3.15
C SER A 109 -18.15 -6.68 3.05
N VAL A 110 -16.97 -7.16 3.45
CA VAL A 110 -16.55 -8.54 3.18
C VAL A 110 -16.18 -9.23 4.49
N PRO A 111 -16.72 -10.44 4.75
CA PRO A 111 -16.38 -11.17 5.97
C PRO A 111 -14.89 -11.57 6.00
N PRO A 112 -14.38 -11.90 7.19
CA PRO A 112 -13.06 -12.51 7.34
C PRO A 112 -12.90 -13.79 6.48
N LEU A 113 -11.75 -13.97 5.82
CA LEU A 113 -11.40 -15.15 5.02
C LEU A 113 -12.56 -15.62 4.12
N GLY A 114 -13.22 -14.67 3.48
CA GLY A 114 -14.50 -14.87 2.85
C GLY A 114 -14.72 -13.96 1.66
N PHE A 115 -15.89 -14.08 1.02
CA PHE A 115 -16.25 -13.20 -0.09
C PHE A 115 -17.69 -12.72 0.00
N SER A 116 -17.94 -11.56 -0.61
CA SER A 116 -19.27 -11.01 -0.86
C SER A 116 -19.46 -10.79 -2.36
N THR A 117 -20.69 -10.97 -2.84
CA THR A 117 -21.04 -10.81 -4.26
C THR A 117 -21.82 -9.53 -4.49
N TYR A 118 -21.45 -8.78 -5.53
CA TYR A 118 -22.11 -7.55 -5.97
C TYR A 118 -22.54 -7.68 -7.42
N VAL A 119 -23.67 -7.08 -7.76
CA VAL A 119 -24.25 -7.11 -9.10
C VAL A 119 -24.34 -5.69 -9.65
N ILE A 120 -23.71 -5.47 -10.80
CA ILE A 120 -23.71 -4.20 -11.51
C ILE A 120 -24.59 -4.35 -12.75
N SER A 121 -25.54 -3.44 -12.92
CA SER A 121 -26.49 -3.48 -14.03
C SER A 121 -27.00 -2.09 -14.38
N THR A 122 -27.69 -1.97 -15.51
CA THR A 122 -28.40 -0.73 -15.85
C THR A 122 -29.64 -0.58 -14.95
N PRO A 123 -29.76 0.53 -14.20
CA PRO A 123 -30.87 0.71 -13.27
C PRO A 123 -32.19 0.93 -14.00
N LYS A 124 -33.30 0.58 -13.32
CA LYS A 124 -34.66 0.99 -13.70
C LYS A 124 -35.05 2.36 -13.11
N GLY A 125 -34.22 2.92 -12.21
CA GLY A 125 -34.46 4.13 -11.43
C GLY A 125 -33.17 4.90 -11.16
N ALA A 126 -33.03 5.51 -9.97
CA ALA A 126 -31.82 6.25 -9.59
C ALA A 126 -30.54 5.43 -9.82
N ALA A 127 -29.47 6.11 -10.26
CA ALA A 127 -28.21 5.52 -10.72
C ALA A 127 -27.06 5.94 -9.79
N ALA A 128 -25.87 5.38 -10.03
CA ALA A 128 -24.64 5.80 -9.37
C ALA A 128 -24.43 7.33 -9.47
N THR A 129 -24.02 7.94 -8.35
CA THR A 129 -23.86 9.39 -8.26
C THR A 129 -22.61 9.82 -9.03
N PHE A 130 -22.76 10.72 -9.99
CA PHE A 130 -21.60 11.32 -10.66
C PHE A 130 -20.85 12.23 -9.70
N ALA A 131 -19.53 12.06 -9.63
CA ALA A 131 -18.67 12.98 -8.92
C ALA A 131 -18.72 14.36 -9.58
N THR A 132 -18.88 15.39 -8.77
CA THR A 132 -18.86 16.78 -9.24
C THR A 132 -17.42 17.17 -9.52
N GLN A 133 -17.13 17.53 -10.77
CA GLN A 133 -15.82 17.98 -11.19
C GLN A 133 -15.72 19.51 -11.10
N THR A 134 -14.69 20.01 -10.44
CA THR A 134 -14.37 21.43 -10.38
C THR A 134 -12.92 21.64 -10.77
N LEU A 135 -12.70 22.46 -11.80
CA LEU A 135 -11.36 22.88 -12.22
C LEU A 135 -10.99 24.15 -11.44
N TYR A 136 -9.82 24.14 -10.80
CA TYR A 136 -9.31 25.30 -10.09
C TYR A 136 -8.11 25.88 -10.83
N GLU A 137 -8.29 27.11 -11.32
CA GLU A 137 -7.22 27.92 -11.88
C GLU A 137 -6.59 28.76 -10.77
N SER A 138 -5.27 28.86 -10.80
CA SER A 138 -4.46 29.64 -9.86
C SER A 138 -4.79 31.14 -9.86
N LYS A 139 -5.47 31.63 -10.91
CA LYS A 139 -5.92 33.02 -11.07
C LYS A 139 -7.45 33.06 -11.03
N GLY A 140 -8.02 33.48 -9.90
CA GLY A 140 -9.44 33.83 -9.82
C GLY A 140 -10.29 33.13 -8.76
N SER A 141 -9.69 32.38 -7.81
CA SER A 141 -10.46 31.86 -6.67
C SER A 141 -10.66 32.96 -5.61
N GLU A 142 -11.92 33.39 -5.41
CA GLU A 142 -12.29 34.45 -4.45
C GLU A 142 -12.08 34.06 -2.97
N ASN A 143 -11.92 32.77 -2.68
CA ASN A 143 -11.51 32.26 -1.38
C ASN A 143 -10.28 31.38 -1.59
N GLY A 144 -9.09 31.89 -1.27
CA GLY A 144 -7.78 31.25 -1.57
C GLY A 144 -7.49 29.88 -0.93
N ILE A 145 -8.52 29.20 -0.41
CA ILE A 145 -8.44 27.94 0.33
C ILE A 145 -9.45 26.94 -0.26
N ILE A 146 -8.98 25.73 -0.54
CA ILE A 146 -9.80 24.63 -1.06
C ILE A 146 -9.75 23.47 -0.07
N GLU A 147 -10.91 23.12 0.48
CA GLU A 147 -11.08 21.96 1.36
C GLU A 147 -11.47 20.72 0.54
N VAL A 148 -10.85 19.59 0.87
CA VAL A 148 -11.02 18.27 0.23
C VAL A 148 -11.16 17.20 1.29
N GLY A 149 -12.15 16.33 1.15
CA GLY A 149 -12.41 15.21 2.04
C GLY A 149 -13.87 15.22 2.48
N PRO A 150 -14.65 14.16 2.23
CA PRO A 150 -16.06 14.11 2.63
C PRO A 150 -16.27 13.68 4.10
N GLY A 151 -15.23 13.14 4.75
CA GLY A 151 -15.28 12.59 6.12
C GLY A 151 -14.71 13.50 7.20
N ASN A 152 -14.20 12.87 8.27
CA ASN A 152 -13.52 13.54 9.40
C ASN A 152 -12.16 14.13 9.01
N LEU A 153 -11.46 13.46 8.09
CA LEU A 153 -10.22 13.94 7.54
C LEU A 153 -10.50 14.94 6.42
N LYS A 154 -9.89 16.12 6.54
CA LYS A 154 -9.88 17.19 5.53
C LYS A 154 -8.45 17.55 5.19
N LEU A 155 -8.20 17.79 3.91
CA LEU A 155 -6.99 18.40 3.40
C LEU A 155 -7.29 19.81 2.91
N ILE A 156 -6.40 20.74 3.24
CA ILE A 156 -6.53 22.13 2.86
C ILE A 156 -5.45 22.46 1.83
N TYR A 157 -5.89 22.92 0.67
CA TYR A 157 -5.03 23.35 -0.44
C TYR A 157 -5.07 24.86 -0.60
N SER A 158 -3.91 25.45 -0.89
CA SER A 158 -3.83 26.83 -1.39
C SER A 158 -4.32 26.88 -2.83
N ALA A 159 -5.36 27.69 -3.12
CA ALA A 159 -5.89 27.81 -4.47
C ALA A 159 -4.91 28.51 -5.43
N SER A 160 -4.14 29.48 -4.92
CA SER A 160 -3.17 30.24 -5.73
C SER A 160 -1.93 29.42 -6.09
N GLU A 161 -1.51 28.51 -5.20
CA GLU A 161 -0.30 27.70 -5.38
C GLU A 161 -0.58 26.26 -5.81
N GLY A 162 -1.80 25.77 -5.65
CA GLY A 162 -2.15 24.37 -5.90
C GLY A 162 -1.42 23.37 -5.01
N LYS A 163 -1.00 23.81 -3.82
CA LYS A 163 -0.24 23.02 -2.85
C LYS A 163 -1.08 22.64 -1.64
N LEU A 164 -0.83 21.45 -1.12
CA LEU A 164 -1.31 21.04 0.19
C LEU A 164 -0.61 21.89 1.26
N THR A 165 -1.37 22.42 2.21
CA THR A 165 -0.84 23.28 3.29
C THR A 165 -1.24 22.80 4.68
N GLN A 166 -2.40 22.16 4.83
CA GLN A 166 -2.86 21.66 6.14
C GLN A 166 -3.54 20.31 6.05
N TYR A 167 -3.36 19.55 7.13
CA TYR A 167 -4.05 18.31 7.44
C TYR A 167 -4.91 18.54 8.68
N VAL A 168 -6.21 18.25 8.57
CA VAL A 168 -7.18 18.45 9.66
C VAL A 168 -7.96 17.17 9.88
N ASN A 169 -7.96 16.63 11.08
CA ASN A 169 -8.80 15.50 11.47
C ASN A 169 -9.70 15.91 12.63
N THR A 170 -11.00 16.03 12.36
CA THR A 170 -11.98 16.50 13.35
C THR A 170 -12.22 15.49 14.47
N LYS A 171 -11.99 14.19 14.25
CA LYS A 171 -12.21 13.16 15.26
C LYS A 171 -11.11 13.15 16.31
N SER A 172 -9.86 13.34 15.90
CA SER A 172 -8.72 13.46 16.82
C SER A 172 -8.46 14.90 17.28
N SER A 173 -9.25 15.87 16.81
CA SER A 173 -9.02 17.31 17.00
C SER A 173 -7.62 17.76 16.54
N LEU A 174 -7.04 17.07 15.55
CA LEU A 174 -5.69 17.32 15.07
C LEU A 174 -5.70 18.31 13.92
N LYS A 175 -4.78 19.29 13.95
CA LYS A 175 -4.55 20.26 12.88
C LYS A 175 -3.05 20.50 12.73
N ALA A 176 -2.48 19.99 11.64
CA ALA A 176 -1.06 20.06 11.37
C ALA A 176 -0.78 20.78 10.04
N SER A 177 0.36 21.49 9.98
CA SER A 177 0.89 21.99 8.71
C SER A 177 1.66 20.87 8.02
N ILE A 178 1.35 20.67 6.74
CA ILE A 178 2.04 19.69 5.90
C ILE A 178 2.16 20.26 4.49
N GLU A 179 3.35 20.15 3.94
CA GLU A 179 3.64 20.47 2.55
C GLU A 179 4.19 19.23 1.85
N GLN A 180 3.89 19.10 0.57
CA GLN A 180 4.49 18.08 -0.29
C GLN A 180 5.18 18.75 -1.47
N SER A 181 6.37 18.26 -1.79
CA SER A 181 7.09 18.61 -3.01
C SER A 181 7.67 17.39 -3.71
N TYR A 182 8.14 17.62 -4.94
CA TYR A 182 8.91 16.66 -5.72
C TYR A 182 10.28 17.25 -6.01
N SER A 183 11.31 16.42 -5.95
CA SER A 183 12.67 16.76 -6.38
C SER A 183 13.30 15.54 -7.04
N TYR A 184 14.48 15.72 -7.62
CA TYR A 184 15.32 14.58 -7.97
C TYR A 184 16.74 14.80 -7.52
N TYR A 185 17.42 13.70 -7.20
CA TYR A 185 18.87 13.67 -7.10
C TYR A 185 19.45 13.39 -8.48
N SER A 186 20.43 14.19 -8.91
CA SER A 186 21.24 13.87 -10.10
C SER A 186 22.19 12.73 -9.75
N GLY A 187 22.21 11.67 -10.54
CA GLY A 187 23.17 10.58 -10.36
C GLY A 187 24.57 11.04 -10.73
N ASP A 188 25.55 10.86 -9.82
CA ASP A 188 26.96 11.05 -10.13
C ASP A 188 27.37 10.10 -11.27
N ASP A 189 28.09 10.62 -12.26
CA ASP A 189 28.53 9.87 -13.44
C ASP A 189 29.82 9.07 -13.19
N GLY A 190 30.46 9.29 -12.04
CA GLY A 190 31.69 8.64 -11.66
C GLY A 190 32.92 9.15 -12.40
N PHE A 191 32.85 10.26 -13.16
CA PHE A 191 34.05 10.82 -13.82
C PHE A 191 34.97 11.56 -12.86
N GLN A 192 34.41 12.19 -11.81
CA GLN A 192 35.20 12.81 -10.76
C GLN A 192 35.61 11.77 -9.73
N SER A 193 36.93 11.65 -9.56
CA SER A 193 37.48 10.80 -8.52
C SER A 193 37.28 11.41 -7.14
N TYR A 194 37.20 10.55 -6.15
CA TYR A 194 37.31 10.92 -4.74
C TYR A 194 38.36 10.04 -4.07
N TYR A 195 38.97 10.57 -3.01
CA TYR A 195 39.97 9.85 -2.25
C TYR A 195 39.34 9.25 -0.99
N SER A 196 39.65 7.99 -0.72
CA SER A 196 39.38 7.36 0.58
C SER A 196 40.69 6.77 1.10
N GLY A 197 41.29 7.48 2.06
CA GLY A 197 42.71 7.29 2.40
C GLY A 197 43.60 7.66 1.22
N ASP A 198 44.62 6.85 0.97
CA ASP A 198 45.61 7.07 -0.11
C ASP A 198 45.16 6.50 -1.48
N LYS A 199 43.88 6.11 -1.61
CA LYS A 199 43.35 5.48 -2.82
C LYS A 199 42.34 6.39 -3.50
N GLU A 200 42.52 6.53 -4.81
CA GLU A 200 41.61 7.23 -5.71
C GLU A 200 40.51 6.26 -6.19
N TYR A 201 39.26 6.72 -6.15
CA TYR A 201 38.08 5.95 -6.55
C TYR A 201 37.21 6.74 -7.51
N PHE A 202 36.65 6.03 -8.49
CA PHE A 202 35.62 6.52 -9.41
C PHE A 202 34.35 5.72 -9.12
N GLN A 203 33.23 6.39 -8.85
CA GLN A 203 31.99 5.70 -8.47
C GLN A 203 30.78 6.40 -9.07
N ALA A 204 30.11 5.79 -10.03
CA ALA A 204 28.82 6.29 -10.50
C ALA A 204 27.68 5.89 -9.55
N SER A 205 26.54 6.59 -9.63
CA SER A 205 25.26 6.05 -9.17
C SER A 205 24.78 5.00 -10.18
N GLY A 206 24.22 3.88 -9.70
CA GLY A 206 23.77 2.78 -10.56
C GLY A 206 22.74 1.88 -9.88
N ALA A 207 22.62 0.62 -10.34
CA ALA A 207 21.60 -0.31 -9.84
C ALA A 207 21.67 -0.54 -8.32
N TYR A 208 22.88 -0.59 -7.76
CA TYR A 208 23.15 -0.87 -6.34
C TYR A 208 23.52 0.39 -5.56
N VAL A 209 24.33 1.25 -6.15
CA VAL A 209 24.90 2.42 -5.46
C VAL A 209 24.02 3.64 -5.72
N PHE A 210 23.58 4.29 -4.64
CA PHE A 210 23.01 5.63 -4.67
C PHE A 210 24.11 6.65 -4.35
N ARG A 211 24.56 7.41 -5.35
CA ARG A 211 25.54 8.50 -5.17
C ARG A 211 24.98 9.80 -5.78
N PRO A 212 24.30 10.63 -4.99
CA PRO A 212 23.72 11.88 -5.48
C PRO A 212 24.80 12.94 -5.71
N ASN A 213 24.69 13.69 -6.81
CA ASN A 213 25.52 14.83 -7.18
C ASN A 213 24.69 16.12 -7.24
N GLY A 214 23.89 16.35 -6.19
CA GLY A 214 23.01 17.52 -6.05
C GLY A 214 21.53 17.15 -5.94
N THR A 215 20.74 18.09 -5.42
CA THR A 215 19.28 17.99 -5.30
C THR A 215 18.65 19.09 -6.14
N ILE A 216 17.78 18.72 -7.07
CA ILE A 216 17.12 19.64 -7.97
C ILE A 216 15.61 19.62 -7.67
N PRO A 217 15.01 20.73 -7.21
CA PRO A 217 13.57 20.84 -7.05
C PRO A 217 12.87 20.68 -8.39
N ILE A 218 11.79 19.90 -8.42
CA ILE A 218 10.92 19.79 -9.59
C ILE A 218 9.84 20.85 -9.44
N ALA A 219 10.03 21.97 -10.14
CA ALA A 219 9.01 23.00 -10.21
C ALA A 219 7.78 22.47 -10.97
N SER A 220 6.60 22.89 -10.54
CA SER A 220 5.40 22.72 -11.36
C SER A 220 5.60 23.49 -12.68
N GLU A 221 5.35 22.85 -13.83
CA GLU A 221 5.49 23.48 -15.17
C GLU A 221 4.44 24.60 -15.34
N GLY A 222 4.68 25.76 -14.73
CA GLY A 222 3.70 26.85 -14.62
C GLY A 222 2.62 26.58 -13.58
N GLN A 223 1.72 27.54 -13.41
CA GLN A 223 0.55 27.37 -12.54
C GLN A 223 -0.50 26.49 -13.24
N ILE A 224 -0.22 25.19 -13.40
CA ILE A 224 -1.15 24.26 -14.03
C ILE A 224 -2.38 24.11 -13.12
N PRO A 225 -3.61 24.28 -13.65
CA PRO A 225 -4.82 24.08 -12.87
C PRO A 225 -4.89 22.64 -12.36
N PHE A 226 -5.32 22.47 -11.11
CA PHE A 226 -5.61 21.15 -10.57
C PHE A 226 -7.13 20.93 -10.57
N THR A 227 -7.53 19.66 -10.66
CA THR A 227 -8.94 19.28 -10.70
C THR A 227 -9.32 18.64 -9.38
N VAL A 228 -10.43 19.07 -8.79
CA VAL A 228 -11.04 18.38 -7.64
C VAL A 228 -12.29 17.66 -8.12
N LEU A 229 -12.37 16.37 -7.79
CA LEU A 229 -13.57 15.55 -7.98
C LEU A 229 -14.18 15.31 -6.61
N ARG A 230 -15.44 15.70 -6.41
CA ARG A 230 -16.15 15.52 -5.14
C ARG A 230 -17.24 14.48 -5.27
N GLY A 231 -17.28 13.51 -4.38
CA GLY A 231 -18.22 12.39 -4.44
C GLY A 231 -18.64 11.89 -3.06
N PRO A 232 -19.70 11.08 -2.98
CA PRO A 232 -20.21 10.59 -1.70
C PRO A 232 -19.26 9.62 -0.98
N LEU A 233 -18.39 8.90 -1.68
CA LEU A 233 -17.46 7.93 -1.07
C LEU A 233 -16.08 8.53 -0.78
N PHE A 234 -15.59 9.39 -1.66
CA PHE A 234 -14.28 10.03 -1.54
C PHE A 234 -14.17 11.24 -2.46
N ASP A 235 -13.26 12.15 -2.11
CA ASP A 235 -12.81 13.22 -2.98
C ASP A 235 -11.44 12.89 -3.59
N GLU A 236 -11.14 13.40 -4.78
CA GLU A 236 -9.82 13.35 -5.41
C GLU A 236 -9.31 14.73 -5.80
N VAL A 237 -8.00 14.95 -5.65
CA VAL A 237 -7.25 16.09 -6.21
C VAL A 237 -6.29 15.55 -7.25
N HIS A 238 -6.50 15.94 -8.50
CA HIS A 238 -5.66 15.56 -9.65
C HIS A 238 -4.69 16.69 -9.95
N GLN A 239 -3.40 16.40 -9.79
CA GLN A 239 -2.31 17.35 -10.00
C GLN A 239 -1.38 16.83 -11.11
N LYS A 240 -1.14 17.68 -12.10
CA LYS A 240 -0.03 17.51 -13.04
C LYS A 240 1.13 18.33 -12.51
N ILE A 241 2.14 17.68 -11.95
CA ILE A 241 3.32 18.36 -11.43
C ILE A 241 4.13 18.89 -12.62
N ASN A 242 4.48 18.01 -13.56
CA ASN A 242 5.11 18.41 -14.81
C ASN A 242 4.66 17.47 -15.95
N SER A 243 5.34 17.48 -17.09
CA SER A 243 5.03 16.65 -18.25
C SER A 243 5.14 15.13 -18.02
N TRP A 244 5.84 14.67 -16.97
CA TRP A 244 6.12 13.25 -16.70
C TRP A 244 5.87 12.84 -15.23
N ILE A 245 5.31 13.72 -14.40
CA ILE A 245 4.87 13.42 -13.04
C ILE A 245 3.44 13.87 -12.84
N HIS A 246 2.60 12.90 -12.51
CA HIS A 246 1.21 13.10 -12.17
C HIS A 246 0.89 12.50 -10.82
N GLN A 247 -0.01 13.13 -10.10
CA GLN A 247 -0.42 12.72 -8.77
C GLN A 247 -1.94 12.81 -8.62
N VAL A 248 -2.52 11.80 -7.98
CA VAL A 248 -3.90 11.84 -7.51
C VAL A 248 -3.90 11.66 -6.00
N THR A 249 -4.31 12.70 -5.27
CA THR A 249 -4.52 12.63 -3.82
C THR A 249 -5.99 12.27 -3.56
N ARG A 250 -6.26 11.23 -2.78
CA ARG A 250 -7.62 10.75 -2.49
C ARG A 250 -7.87 10.74 -0.99
N VAL A 251 -9.02 11.27 -0.59
CA VAL A 251 -9.49 11.30 0.80
C VAL A 251 -10.84 10.59 0.87
N TYR A 252 -10.87 9.41 1.50
CA TYR A 252 -12.08 8.62 1.66
C TYR A 252 -12.92 9.10 2.84
N LYS A 253 -14.25 9.03 2.70
CA LYS A 253 -15.20 9.44 3.75
C LYS A 253 -14.98 8.70 5.07
N GLU A 254 -14.80 7.39 4.99
CA GLU A 254 -14.71 6.49 6.14
C GLU A 254 -13.26 6.12 6.51
N LYS A 255 -12.25 6.84 5.99
CA LYS A 255 -10.84 6.60 6.33
C LYS A 255 -10.19 7.87 6.86
N GLU A 256 -9.27 7.68 7.80
CA GLU A 256 -8.52 8.76 8.48
C GLU A 256 -7.09 8.87 7.98
N HIS A 257 -6.84 8.47 6.73
CA HIS A 257 -5.54 8.61 6.08
C HIS A 257 -5.74 9.13 4.66
N VAL A 258 -4.68 9.67 4.08
CA VAL A 258 -4.61 10.12 2.70
C VAL A 258 -4.04 8.99 1.85
N GLU A 259 -4.65 8.68 0.72
CA GLU A 259 -4.04 7.86 -0.33
C GLU A 259 -3.47 8.78 -1.40
N VAL A 260 -2.22 8.58 -1.79
CA VAL A 260 -1.61 9.31 -2.90
C VAL A 260 -1.13 8.32 -3.95
N GLU A 261 -1.71 8.40 -5.14
CA GLU A 261 -1.26 7.65 -6.31
C GLU A 261 -0.33 8.53 -7.15
N PHE A 262 0.89 8.06 -7.39
CA PHE A 262 1.87 8.73 -8.23
C PHE A 262 2.01 8.00 -9.57
N THR A 263 2.26 8.76 -10.63
CA THR A 263 2.70 8.25 -11.94
C THR A 263 3.94 9.03 -12.34
N VAL A 264 5.10 8.37 -12.34
CA VAL A 264 6.42 8.96 -12.60
C VAL A 264 7.04 8.31 -13.83
N GLY A 265 7.25 9.11 -14.86
CA GLY A 265 7.96 8.76 -16.07
C GLY A 265 7.13 8.93 -17.35
N PRO A 266 7.76 8.90 -18.52
CA PRO A 266 9.17 8.56 -18.75
C PRO A 266 10.13 9.62 -18.18
N ILE A 267 11.10 9.20 -17.35
CA ILE A 267 12.09 10.12 -16.79
C ILE A 267 12.99 10.61 -17.93
N PRO A 268 13.07 11.93 -18.20
CA PRO A 268 13.87 12.46 -19.30
C PRO A 268 15.36 12.34 -18.97
N VAL A 269 16.15 11.91 -19.94
CA VAL A 269 17.62 11.75 -19.83
C VAL A 269 18.36 12.28 -21.06
N ASP A 270 17.66 12.99 -21.94
CA ASP A 270 18.24 13.57 -23.17
C ASP A 270 19.25 14.69 -22.86
N ASP A 271 19.22 15.21 -21.62
CA ASP A 271 20.20 16.13 -21.05
C ASP A 271 21.49 15.45 -20.56
N GLY A 272 21.59 14.12 -20.69
CA GLY A 272 22.75 13.35 -20.23
C GLY A 272 22.83 13.20 -18.70
N ILE A 273 21.77 13.53 -17.95
CA ILE A 273 21.74 13.47 -16.49
C ILE A 273 20.81 12.33 -16.03
N GLY A 274 21.37 11.36 -15.30
CA GLY A 274 20.59 10.36 -14.56
C GLY A 274 19.81 11.01 -13.40
N LYS A 275 18.57 10.59 -13.18
CA LYS A 275 17.66 11.22 -12.20
C LYS A 275 17.02 10.17 -11.29
N GLU A 276 17.01 10.47 -10.00
CA GLU A 276 16.43 9.65 -8.94
C GLU A 276 15.32 10.47 -8.26
N ILE A 277 14.07 10.16 -8.59
CA ILE A 277 12.91 10.99 -8.31
C ILE A 277 12.43 10.73 -6.89
N VAL A 278 12.23 11.80 -6.13
CA VAL A 278 11.78 11.72 -4.74
C VAL A 278 10.56 12.59 -4.51
N THR A 279 9.66 12.10 -3.67
CA THR A 279 8.61 12.92 -3.06
C THR A 279 8.98 13.19 -1.61
N GLN A 280 8.72 14.42 -1.17
CA GLN A 280 9.16 14.93 0.11
C GLN A 280 8.01 15.60 0.84
N PHE A 281 7.83 15.24 2.11
CA PHE A 281 6.81 15.79 3.00
C PHE A 281 7.49 16.59 4.10
N THR A 282 7.09 17.84 4.26
CA THR A 282 7.61 18.73 5.29
C THR A 282 6.50 19.03 6.30
N THR A 283 6.82 18.89 7.57
CA THR A 283 5.91 19.12 8.71
C THR A 283 6.59 20.00 9.76
N ALA A 284 5.84 20.43 10.77
CA ALA A 284 6.38 21.16 11.92
C ALA A 284 6.98 20.25 13.02
N ILE A 285 6.98 18.93 12.84
CA ILE A 285 7.38 17.95 13.86
C ILE A 285 8.87 18.09 14.17
N LYS A 286 9.20 18.20 15.46
CA LYS A 286 10.59 18.34 15.93
C LYS A 286 11.25 16.98 16.10
N SER A 287 11.57 16.33 14.98
CA SER A 287 12.06 14.95 14.97
C SER A 287 13.49 14.75 15.51
N ASN A 288 14.26 15.83 15.71
CA ASN A 288 15.61 15.81 16.30
C ASN A 288 16.52 14.72 15.71
N LYS A 289 16.72 14.78 14.38
CA LYS A 289 17.46 13.80 13.57
C LYS A 289 16.92 12.36 13.58
N THR A 290 15.85 12.08 14.31
CA THR A 290 15.38 10.72 14.58
C THR A 290 14.17 10.40 13.72
N PHE A 291 14.21 9.24 13.07
CA PHE A 291 13.10 8.71 12.29
C PHE A 291 13.09 7.18 12.42
N TYR A 292 12.02 6.55 11.98
CA TYR A 292 11.81 5.12 12.18
C TYR A 292 11.49 4.46 10.85
N THR A 293 12.13 3.34 10.55
CA THR A 293 11.86 2.56 9.33
C THR A 293 11.67 1.10 9.67
N ASP A 294 10.80 0.42 8.93
CA ASP A 294 10.55 -1.00 9.16
C ASP A 294 11.76 -1.89 8.80
N SER A 295 11.79 -3.07 9.41
CA SER A 295 12.68 -4.17 9.07
C SER A 295 11.86 -5.28 8.42
N SER A 296 11.92 -5.38 7.10
CA SER A 296 11.19 -6.39 6.31
C SER A 296 9.68 -6.42 6.61
N GLY A 297 9.07 -5.26 6.80
CA GLY A 297 7.66 -5.10 7.14
C GLY A 297 7.29 -5.38 8.59
N ARG A 298 8.27 -5.58 9.48
CA ARG A 298 8.07 -5.98 10.88
C ARG A 298 8.48 -4.87 11.86
N ASP A 299 9.56 -5.05 12.60
CA ASP A 299 10.06 -4.13 13.62
C ASP A 299 10.31 -2.75 13.03
N PHE A 300 9.86 -1.68 13.70
CA PHE A 300 10.35 -0.34 13.38
C PHE A 300 11.65 -0.10 14.13
N LEU A 301 12.71 0.14 13.36
CA LEU A 301 14.03 0.45 13.89
C LEU A 301 14.23 1.96 13.96
N GLN A 302 14.69 2.44 15.10
CA GLN A 302 15.10 3.83 15.26
C GLN A 302 16.35 4.11 14.43
N ARG A 303 16.28 5.16 13.61
CA ARG A 303 17.36 5.69 12.78
C ARG A 303 17.70 7.09 13.28
N ILE A 304 18.98 7.38 13.38
CA ILE A 304 19.48 8.72 13.72
C ILE A 304 20.33 9.18 12.53
N ARG A 305 19.96 10.32 11.93
CA ARG A 305 20.70 10.90 10.80
C ARG A 305 22.16 11.12 11.19
N ASP A 306 23.07 10.67 10.33
CA ASP A 306 24.53 10.76 10.47
C ASP A 306 25.11 10.04 11.70
N TYR A 307 24.48 8.93 12.12
CA TYR A 307 24.92 8.16 13.29
C TYR A 307 24.95 6.65 13.03
N ARG A 308 25.87 5.95 13.71
CA ARG A 308 25.98 4.49 13.76
C ARG A 308 26.26 4.05 15.20
N ALA A 309 25.59 2.99 15.65
CA ALA A 309 25.72 2.50 17.01
C ALA A 309 27.04 1.74 17.25
N ASP A 310 27.52 1.03 16.22
CA ASP A 310 28.61 0.08 16.36
C ASP A 310 30.00 0.66 16.01
N TRP A 311 30.06 1.86 15.42
CA TRP A 311 31.32 2.55 15.09
C TRP A 311 31.14 4.06 14.97
N ASP A 312 32.24 4.81 15.08
CA ASP A 312 32.27 6.26 14.85
C ASP A 312 32.20 6.58 13.35
N LEU A 313 31.07 7.15 12.91
CA LEU A 313 30.79 7.39 11.50
C LEU A 313 31.49 8.66 10.99
N GLN A 314 32.37 8.51 10.01
CA GLN A 314 32.85 9.63 9.19
C GLN A 314 31.86 9.89 8.04
N VAL A 315 31.19 11.04 8.08
CA VAL A 315 30.10 11.36 7.14
C VAL A 315 30.66 11.84 5.80
N ASN A 316 30.75 10.92 4.83
CA ASN A 316 31.19 11.22 3.46
C ASN A 316 30.03 11.35 2.46
N GLN A 317 28.84 10.86 2.83
CA GLN A 317 27.63 10.84 2.00
C GLN A 317 26.41 11.19 2.87
N PRO A 318 26.16 12.49 3.11
CA PRO A 318 25.13 12.94 4.07
C PRO A 318 23.69 12.64 3.62
N VAL A 319 23.47 12.37 2.33
CA VAL A 319 22.18 11.93 1.81
C VAL A 319 22.13 10.40 1.75
N ALA A 320 22.92 9.79 0.88
CA ALA A 320 22.87 8.35 0.64
C ALA A 320 23.15 7.50 1.90
N GLY A 321 24.03 7.96 2.79
CA GLY A 321 24.32 7.30 4.07
C GLY A 321 23.14 7.29 5.05
N ASN A 322 22.07 8.03 4.78
CA ASN A 322 20.87 8.10 5.62
C ASN A 322 19.63 7.49 4.96
N TYR A 323 19.76 6.91 3.76
CA TYR A 323 18.67 6.17 3.14
C TYR A 323 18.56 4.75 3.71
N TYR A 324 17.32 4.32 3.96
CA TYR A 324 17.00 2.99 4.49
C TYR A 324 15.91 2.32 3.64
N PRO A 325 15.89 0.97 3.60
CA PRO A 325 14.82 0.24 2.93
C PRO A 325 13.51 0.38 3.70
N ILE A 326 12.41 0.60 2.96
CA ILE A 326 11.04 0.69 3.48
C ILE A 326 10.21 -0.37 2.78
N ASN A 327 9.60 -1.29 3.52
CA ASN A 327 8.71 -2.35 2.98
C ASN A 327 7.28 -2.28 3.52
N LEU A 328 7.10 -1.66 4.69
CA LEU A 328 5.80 -1.34 5.28
C LEU A 328 5.64 0.18 5.34
N GLY A 329 6.61 0.88 5.92
CA GLY A 329 6.51 2.31 6.12
C GLY A 329 7.61 2.91 6.96
N MET A 330 7.48 4.20 7.19
CA MET A 330 8.38 5.00 8.02
C MET A 330 7.61 6.09 8.74
N TYR A 331 8.15 6.59 9.84
CA TYR A 331 7.51 7.69 10.57
C TYR A 331 8.53 8.57 11.31
N ILE A 332 8.09 9.78 11.64
CA ILE A 332 8.73 10.71 12.58
C ILE A 332 7.73 11.09 13.67
N LYS A 333 8.24 11.54 14.81
CA LYS A 333 7.43 12.00 15.93
C LYS A 333 8.14 13.06 16.75
N ASP A 334 7.38 13.83 17.50
CA ASP A 334 7.84 14.65 18.61
C ASP A 334 7.04 14.33 19.89
N ASP A 335 7.02 15.25 20.85
CA ASP A 335 6.33 15.08 22.13
C ASP A 335 4.80 15.13 22.02
N SER A 336 4.25 15.49 20.85
CA SER A 336 2.82 15.76 20.65
C SER A 336 2.20 14.95 19.52
N GLU A 337 2.89 14.80 18.40
CA GLU A 337 2.33 14.24 17.16
C GLU A 337 3.31 13.24 16.52
N GLU A 338 2.75 12.34 15.72
CA GLU A 338 3.50 11.45 14.86
C GLU A 338 2.98 11.49 13.42
N PHE A 339 3.90 11.55 12.46
CA PHE A 339 3.61 11.53 11.03
C PHE A 339 4.16 10.26 10.42
N SER A 340 3.24 9.45 9.87
CA SER A 340 3.53 8.13 9.32
C SER A 340 3.24 8.07 7.82
N VAL A 341 4.13 7.38 7.10
CA VAL A 341 4.02 7.10 5.67
C VAL A 341 4.09 5.59 5.45
N LEU A 342 3.07 4.98 4.84
CA LEU A 342 3.09 3.58 4.40
C LEU A 342 3.25 3.49 2.89
N VAL A 343 3.82 2.39 2.41
CA VAL A 343 4.19 2.20 0.99
C VAL A 343 3.52 0.95 0.41
N ASP A 344 3.27 0.96 -0.90
CA ASP A 344 2.70 -0.20 -1.64
C ASP A 344 3.76 -1.19 -2.14
N ARG A 345 5.05 -0.85 -2.01
CA ARG A 345 6.20 -1.61 -2.48
C ARG A 345 7.47 -1.25 -1.73
N SER A 346 8.52 -2.06 -1.90
CA SER A 346 9.86 -1.74 -1.42
C SER A 346 10.39 -0.47 -2.08
N VAL A 347 10.73 0.53 -1.28
CA VAL A 347 11.34 1.80 -1.72
C VAL A 347 12.47 2.21 -0.80
N GLY A 348 13.30 3.16 -1.24
CA GLY A 348 14.25 3.85 -0.37
C GLY A 348 13.59 5.07 0.27
N GLY A 349 13.78 5.26 1.57
CA GLY A 349 13.25 6.42 2.29
C GLY A 349 14.22 6.97 3.33
N SER A 350 14.04 8.24 3.69
CA SER A 350 14.93 8.96 4.61
C SER A 350 14.26 10.16 5.29
N SER A 351 14.93 10.69 6.31
CA SER A 351 14.67 12.00 6.92
C SER A 351 15.94 12.86 6.88
N ILE A 352 16.15 13.56 5.76
CA ILE A 352 17.38 14.35 5.51
C ILE A 352 17.41 15.66 6.31
N VAL A 353 16.25 16.21 6.63
CA VAL A 353 16.07 17.38 7.49
C VAL A 353 15.04 17.08 8.57
N ASP A 354 15.13 17.74 9.72
CA ASP A 354 14.14 17.58 10.79
C ASP A 354 12.74 17.98 10.32
N GLY A 355 11.71 17.27 10.79
CA GLY A 355 10.32 17.47 10.39
C GLY A 355 9.97 16.97 8.99
N GLN A 356 10.92 16.32 8.30
CA GLN A 356 10.75 15.90 6.92
C GLN A 356 10.92 14.39 6.72
N LEU A 357 10.10 13.82 5.84
CA LEU A 357 10.26 12.48 5.30
C LEU A 357 10.31 12.52 3.78
N GLU A 358 11.13 11.68 3.16
CA GLU A 358 11.16 11.51 1.71
C GLU A 358 11.18 10.05 1.29
N LEU A 359 10.58 9.79 0.13
CA LEU A 359 10.55 8.49 -0.55
C LEU A 359 11.11 8.64 -1.97
N MET A 360 12.03 7.75 -2.34
CA MET A 360 12.51 7.62 -3.71
C MET A 360 11.57 6.71 -4.50
N LEU A 361 10.87 7.31 -5.48
CA LEU A 361 9.76 6.68 -6.18
C LEU A 361 10.18 5.97 -7.48
N HIS A 362 11.20 6.49 -8.16
CA HIS A 362 11.70 5.92 -9.42
C HIS A 362 13.11 6.42 -9.73
N ARG A 363 13.89 5.65 -10.48
CA ARG A 363 15.29 5.95 -10.84
C ARG A 363 15.53 5.63 -12.31
N ARG A 364 16.26 6.52 -13.00
CA ARG A 364 16.78 6.24 -14.34
C ARG A 364 18.18 6.82 -14.47
N LEU A 365 19.17 5.95 -14.61
CA LEU A 365 20.60 6.26 -14.55
C LEU A 365 21.27 5.89 -15.87
N LEU A 366 22.38 6.57 -16.18
CA LEU A 366 23.06 6.46 -17.48
C LEU A 366 24.40 5.72 -17.41
N ASN A 367 24.84 5.33 -16.22
CA ASN A 367 26.11 4.66 -15.97
C ASN A 367 25.91 3.40 -15.12
N ASP A 368 26.79 2.41 -15.31
CA ASP A 368 26.94 1.26 -14.42
C ASP A 368 27.76 1.66 -13.18
N ASP A 369 27.44 1.11 -12.03
CA ASP A 369 28.12 1.43 -10.76
C ASP A 369 29.30 0.49 -10.43
N GLY A 370 29.67 -0.41 -11.35
CA GLY A 370 30.82 -1.29 -11.21
C GLY A 370 30.63 -2.38 -10.17
N ARG A 371 29.39 -2.81 -9.89
CA ARG A 371 29.08 -3.88 -8.93
C ARG A 371 28.75 -5.24 -9.55
N GLY A 372 28.89 -5.35 -10.88
CA GLY A 372 28.89 -6.63 -11.60
C GLY A 372 27.69 -6.89 -12.49
N VAL A 373 26.65 -6.03 -12.47
CA VAL A 373 25.54 -6.12 -13.43
C VAL A 373 25.96 -5.67 -14.84
N ALA A 374 26.91 -4.72 -14.93
CA ALA A 374 27.48 -4.22 -16.18
C ALA A 374 26.45 -3.55 -17.13
N GLU A 375 25.38 -3.00 -16.55
CA GLU A 375 24.31 -2.30 -17.25
C GLU A 375 23.87 -1.09 -16.42
N ALA A 376 23.65 0.04 -17.10
CA ALA A 376 23.03 1.19 -16.45
C ALA A 376 21.56 0.87 -16.10
N LEU A 377 21.07 1.41 -14.98
CA LEU A 377 19.64 1.32 -14.62
C LEU A 377 18.80 2.25 -15.53
N ASN A 378 18.63 1.85 -16.79
CA ASN A 378 17.99 2.63 -17.85
C ASN A 378 16.80 1.87 -18.46
N GLU A 379 15.83 1.50 -17.63
CA GLU A 379 14.69 0.70 -18.04
C GLU A 379 13.84 1.40 -19.10
N THR A 380 13.48 0.65 -20.15
CA THR A 380 12.62 1.14 -21.23
C THR A 380 11.53 0.12 -21.57
N VAL A 381 10.42 0.63 -22.09
CA VAL A 381 9.32 -0.19 -22.63
C VAL A 381 9.15 0.18 -24.10
N CYS A 382 9.11 -0.84 -24.95
CA CYS A 382 8.97 -0.69 -26.39
C CYS A 382 7.63 -1.23 -26.86
N VAL A 383 6.90 -0.43 -27.63
CA VAL A 383 5.68 -0.83 -28.32
C VAL A 383 5.87 -0.55 -29.80
N HIS A 384 5.74 -1.60 -30.63
CA HIS A 384 6.15 -1.56 -32.04
C HIS A 384 7.61 -1.08 -32.17
N ASN A 385 7.87 -0.01 -32.92
CA ASN A 385 9.21 0.55 -33.14
C ASN A 385 9.51 1.79 -32.26
N LYS A 386 8.73 2.01 -31.20
CA LYS A 386 8.90 3.16 -30.29
C LYS A 386 9.20 2.67 -28.88
N CYS A 387 10.40 3.00 -28.39
CA CYS A 387 10.81 2.77 -27.01
C CYS A 387 10.71 4.08 -26.22
N SER A 388 10.35 3.97 -24.95
CA SER A 388 10.29 5.08 -24.01
C SER A 388 10.81 4.63 -22.65
N GLY A 389 11.35 5.55 -21.84
CA GLY A 389 11.69 5.25 -20.45
C GLY A 389 10.48 4.70 -19.68
N LEU A 390 10.72 3.74 -18.79
CA LEU A 390 9.67 3.13 -17.97
C LEU A 390 8.94 4.20 -17.12
N THR A 391 7.63 4.10 -17.06
CA THR A 391 6.74 4.88 -16.20
C THR A 391 6.29 3.98 -15.05
N ALA A 392 6.64 4.37 -13.82
CA ALA A 392 6.19 3.71 -12.61
C ALA A 392 4.90 4.36 -12.11
N GLN A 393 3.91 3.54 -11.76
CA GLN A 393 2.72 3.96 -11.03
C GLN A 393 2.64 3.19 -9.72
N GLY A 394 2.34 3.89 -8.64
CA GLY A 394 2.24 3.30 -7.31
C GLY A 394 1.50 4.19 -6.33
N LYS A 395 1.41 3.73 -5.09
CA LYS A 395 0.71 4.41 -4.01
C LYS A 395 1.54 4.49 -2.75
N PHE A 396 1.36 5.57 -2.03
CA PHE A 396 1.76 5.68 -0.62
C PHE A 396 0.62 6.33 0.17
N TYR A 397 0.68 6.17 1.48
CA TYR A 397 -0.40 6.53 2.38
C TYR A 397 0.11 7.36 3.53
N LEU A 398 -0.57 8.45 3.85
CA LEU A 398 -0.13 9.42 4.84
C LEU A 398 -1.13 9.50 5.99
N ARG A 399 -0.62 9.57 7.22
CA ARG A 399 -1.43 9.84 8.41
C ARG A 399 -0.66 10.62 9.44
N ILE A 400 -1.31 11.63 10.02
CA ILE A 400 -0.82 12.35 11.19
C ILE A 400 -1.75 12.04 12.36
N ASP A 401 -1.17 11.58 13.47
CA ASP A 401 -1.87 11.18 14.68
C ASP A 401 -1.26 11.87 15.91
N PRO A 402 -2.03 12.04 17.00
CA PRO A 402 -1.46 12.28 18.30
C PRO A 402 -0.43 11.20 18.67
N LEU A 403 0.60 11.58 19.41
CA LEU A 403 1.66 10.66 19.84
C LEU A 403 1.08 9.41 20.52
N GLY A 404 1.43 8.23 20.00
CA GLY A 404 1.01 6.92 20.53
C GLY A 404 -0.18 6.28 19.82
N GLU A 405 -0.89 7.00 18.96
CA GLU A 405 -2.11 6.50 18.30
C GLU A 405 -1.87 5.95 16.87
N GLY A 406 -0.77 6.32 16.22
CA GLY A 406 -0.53 5.92 14.82
C GLY A 406 -0.05 4.48 14.64
N ALA A 407 0.46 3.83 15.70
CA ALA A 407 0.92 2.43 15.65
C ALA A 407 -0.20 1.47 15.17
N LYS A 408 -1.41 1.61 15.73
CA LYS A 408 -2.56 0.81 15.32
C LYS A 408 -2.88 0.94 13.83
N TRP A 409 -2.82 2.15 13.29
CA TRP A 409 -3.05 2.38 11.87
C TRP A 409 -1.93 1.79 11.01
N ARG A 410 -0.66 2.02 11.37
CA ARG A 410 0.49 1.47 10.62
C ARG A 410 0.40 -0.04 10.47
N ARG A 411 -0.03 -0.75 11.54
CA ARG A 411 -0.15 -2.21 11.55
C ARG A 411 -1.41 -2.71 10.83
N SER A 412 -2.58 -2.18 11.18
CA SER A 412 -3.84 -2.65 10.59
C SER A 412 -3.92 -2.31 9.10
N PHE A 413 -3.69 -1.05 8.74
CA PHE A 413 -3.78 -0.61 7.36
C PHE A 413 -2.60 -1.09 6.50
N GLY A 414 -1.42 -1.28 7.10
CA GLY A 414 -0.30 -1.97 6.46
C GLY A 414 -0.70 -3.35 5.93
N GLN A 415 -1.56 -4.07 6.66
CA GLN A 415 -2.09 -5.35 6.19
C GLN A 415 -3.19 -5.25 5.16
N GLU A 416 -4.00 -4.21 5.22
CA GLU A 416 -4.94 -3.91 4.15
C GLU A 416 -4.24 -3.60 2.81
N ILE A 417 -3.05 -3.00 2.85
CA ILE A 417 -2.19 -2.74 1.68
C ILE A 417 -1.58 -4.06 1.18
N TYR A 418 -0.99 -4.87 2.06
CA TYR A 418 -0.34 -6.13 1.69
C TYR A 418 -1.34 -7.17 1.15
N SER A 419 -2.54 -7.22 1.74
CA SER A 419 -3.63 -8.12 1.38
C SER A 419 -4.84 -7.33 0.88
N PRO A 420 -4.81 -6.78 -0.35
CA PRO A 420 -5.94 -6.05 -0.91
C PRO A 420 -7.12 -6.99 -1.20
N PHE A 421 -8.30 -6.44 -1.46
CA PHE A 421 -9.40 -7.23 -1.97
C PHE A 421 -9.04 -7.89 -3.31
N LEU A 422 -9.34 -9.18 -3.45
CA LEU A 422 -9.24 -9.88 -4.73
C LEU A 422 -10.59 -9.82 -5.45
N LEU A 423 -10.55 -9.38 -6.71
CA LEU A 423 -11.76 -9.24 -7.53
C LEU A 423 -11.83 -10.37 -8.54
N ALA A 424 -12.97 -11.05 -8.58
CA ALA A 424 -13.33 -11.98 -9.63
C ALA A 424 -14.64 -11.54 -10.29
N VAL A 425 -14.65 -11.50 -11.61
CA VAL A 425 -15.70 -10.86 -12.40
C VAL A 425 -16.24 -11.84 -13.43
N THR A 426 -17.56 -11.85 -13.61
CA THR A 426 -18.22 -12.58 -14.70
C THR A 426 -19.43 -11.81 -15.21
N GLU A 427 -19.69 -11.94 -16.51
CA GLU A 427 -20.95 -11.50 -17.11
C GLU A 427 -22.00 -12.61 -16.95
N GLN A 428 -23.26 -12.24 -16.68
CA GLN A 428 -24.39 -13.16 -16.65
C GLN A 428 -25.71 -12.53 -17.11
N ASP A 429 -26.58 -13.40 -17.63
CA ASP A 429 -27.96 -13.07 -18.00
C ASP A 429 -28.94 -13.22 -16.82
N THR A 430 -28.58 -14.00 -15.79
CA THR A 430 -29.43 -14.32 -14.63
C THR A 430 -28.80 -13.90 -13.30
N ASN A 431 -29.63 -13.77 -12.26
CA ASN A 431 -29.13 -13.49 -10.90
C ASN A 431 -28.39 -14.71 -10.32
N ILE A 432 -27.21 -14.48 -9.75
CA ILE A 432 -26.42 -15.50 -9.05
C ILE A 432 -26.88 -15.59 -7.60
N ASN A 433 -27.20 -16.81 -7.14
CA ASN A 433 -27.64 -17.11 -5.76
C ASN A 433 -26.50 -17.54 -4.83
N VAL A 434 -25.26 -17.09 -5.04
CA VAL A 434 -24.16 -17.30 -4.08
C VAL A 434 -23.85 -15.96 -3.40
N PRO A 435 -24.53 -15.65 -2.29
CA PRO A 435 -24.54 -14.29 -1.77
C PRO A 435 -23.24 -13.93 -1.07
N ILE A 436 -22.82 -14.79 -0.14
CA ILE A 436 -21.72 -14.54 0.79
C ILE A 436 -21.11 -15.90 1.17
N PHE A 437 -19.79 -15.96 1.27
CA PHE A 437 -19.07 -17.08 1.87
C PHE A 437 -18.26 -16.60 3.06
N LYS A 438 -18.27 -17.37 4.15
CA LYS A 438 -17.47 -17.14 5.34
C LYS A 438 -16.54 -18.34 5.55
N GLY A 439 -15.23 -18.10 5.61
CA GLY A 439 -14.26 -19.17 5.86
C GLY A 439 -14.15 -19.56 7.34
N MET A 440 -14.62 -18.69 8.24
CA MET A 440 -14.63 -18.88 9.70
C MET A 440 -16.06 -18.90 10.25
N GLU A 441 -16.20 -19.21 11.54
CA GLU A 441 -17.47 -19.12 12.25
C GLU A 441 -18.12 -17.73 12.06
N PRO A 442 -19.44 -17.62 11.79
CA PRO A 442 -20.06 -16.37 11.32
C PRO A 442 -19.88 -15.11 12.17
N SER A 443 -19.62 -15.26 13.48
CA SER A 443 -19.40 -14.19 14.47
C SER A 443 -17.92 -14.05 14.89
N TYR A 444 -17.03 -14.85 14.33
CA TYR A 444 -15.62 -14.88 14.70
C TYR A 444 -14.76 -14.05 13.73
N SER A 445 -13.91 -13.21 14.30
CA SER A 445 -12.81 -12.53 13.64
C SER A 445 -11.54 -12.81 14.44
N LEU A 446 -10.39 -12.83 13.78
CA LEU A 446 -9.12 -12.80 14.50
C LEU A 446 -9.02 -11.50 15.31
N PRO A 447 -8.32 -11.50 16.45
CA PRO A 447 -7.97 -10.27 17.15
C PRO A 447 -7.29 -9.27 16.20
N ASP A 448 -7.54 -7.96 16.38
CA ASP A 448 -6.99 -6.90 15.52
C ASP A 448 -5.45 -6.87 15.48
N ASN A 449 -4.79 -7.48 16.47
CA ASN A 449 -3.33 -7.63 16.53
C ASN A 449 -2.78 -8.91 15.92
N ILE A 450 -3.65 -9.79 15.40
CA ILE A 450 -3.31 -11.06 14.78
C ILE A 450 -3.82 -11.07 13.36
N ALA A 451 -2.96 -11.43 12.42
CA ALA A 451 -3.38 -11.69 11.06
C ALA A 451 -2.81 -13.02 10.58
N MET A 452 -3.58 -13.73 9.75
CA MET A 452 -3.19 -15.01 9.17
C MET A 452 -2.24 -14.81 7.99
N ILE A 453 -1.04 -14.32 8.28
CA ILE A 453 -0.16 -13.77 7.26
C ILE A 453 1.30 -13.80 7.67
N THR A 454 1.63 -14.17 8.91
CA THR A 454 2.88 -13.71 9.52
C THR A 454 2.90 -12.18 9.74
N LEU A 455 2.10 -11.61 10.66
CA LEU A 455 2.28 -10.28 11.31
C LEU A 455 1.11 -9.91 12.27
N GLN A 456 1.17 -8.82 13.05
CA GLN A 456 1.73 -8.65 14.41
C GLN A 456 1.49 -7.18 14.88
N VAL A 457 1.20 -6.94 16.17
CA VAL A 457 1.27 -5.61 16.81
C VAL A 457 2.19 -5.66 18.03
N GLY A 458 3.03 -4.63 18.22
CA GLY A 458 3.96 -4.53 19.35
C GLY A 458 4.31 -3.11 19.80
N GLU A 459 3.53 -2.11 19.38
CA GLU A 459 3.78 -0.68 19.71
C GLU A 459 2.57 0.03 20.32
N ASP A 460 1.37 -0.53 20.19
CA ASP A 460 0.11 0.08 20.60
C ASP A 460 -0.27 -0.33 22.03
N LYS A 461 -0.82 0.62 22.80
CA LYS A 461 -1.14 0.41 24.22
C LYS A 461 -2.17 -0.69 24.46
N ASP A 462 -3.15 -0.83 23.57
CA ASP A 462 -4.27 -1.76 23.72
C ASP A 462 -4.01 -3.08 22.98
N LEU A 463 -3.21 -3.05 21.91
CA LEU A 463 -2.97 -4.19 21.03
C LEU A 463 -1.62 -4.90 21.28
N SER A 464 -0.70 -4.30 22.05
CA SER A 464 0.57 -4.95 22.44
C SER A 464 0.41 -5.82 23.69
N VAL A 465 -0.60 -6.69 23.66
CA VAL A 465 -0.96 -7.61 24.74
C VAL A 465 -1.03 -9.05 24.21
N LEU A 466 -1.10 -10.03 25.11
CA LEU A 466 -1.31 -11.42 24.74
C LEU A 466 -2.68 -11.58 24.04
N ALA A 467 -2.69 -12.18 22.86
CA ALA A 467 -3.92 -12.48 22.12
C ALA A 467 -4.17 -13.98 22.05
N SER A 468 -5.42 -14.37 21.78
CA SER A 468 -5.85 -15.77 21.68
C SER A 468 -6.58 -16.04 20.37
N VAL A 469 -6.21 -17.13 19.69
CA VAL A 469 -6.87 -17.63 18.48
C VAL A 469 -7.54 -18.96 18.79
N GLU A 470 -8.85 -19.06 18.51
CA GLU A 470 -9.65 -20.25 18.75
C GLU A 470 -9.72 -21.10 17.47
N LEU A 471 -8.91 -22.18 17.40
CA LEU A 471 -8.78 -22.97 16.17
C LEU A 471 -10.10 -23.64 15.76
N MET A 472 -10.98 -23.96 16.71
CA MET A 472 -12.31 -24.51 16.40
C MET A 472 -13.20 -23.52 15.66
N LYS A 473 -13.08 -22.21 15.97
CA LYS A 473 -13.83 -21.15 15.29
C LYS A 473 -13.22 -20.77 13.95
N LEU A 474 -11.91 -20.96 13.83
CA LEU A 474 -11.15 -20.80 12.57
C LEU A 474 -11.52 -21.87 11.53
N PHE A 475 -11.84 -23.09 11.97
CA PHE A 475 -12.22 -24.21 11.11
C PHE A 475 -13.55 -24.85 11.55
N PRO A 476 -14.68 -24.11 11.47
CA PRO A 476 -15.96 -24.52 12.08
C PRO A 476 -16.49 -25.85 11.51
N ASP A 477 -16.27 -26.10 10.21
CA ASP A 477 -16.76 -27.30 9.51
C ASP A 477 -15.76 -28.47 9.52
N LYS A 478 -14.70 -28.39 10.33
CA LYS A 478 -13.65 -29.41 10.38
C LYS A 478 -13.38 -29.84 11.82
N LYS A 479 -13.45 -31.15 12.06
CA LYS A 479 -12.94 -31.73 13.31
C LYS A 479 -11.42 -31.75 13.27
N ILE A 480 -10.76 -31.08 14.21
CA ILE A 480 -9.29 -31.11 14.33
C ILE A 480 -8.88 -32.42 15.03
N ARG A 481 -7.95 -33.17 14.43
CA ARG A 481 -7.42 -34.44 14.99
C ARG A 481 -6.16 -34.20 15.81
N LYS A 482 -5.22 -33.43 15.28
CA LYS A 482 -3.92 -33.15 15.89
C LYS A 482 -3.47 -31.75 15.50
N VAL A 483 -2.85 -31.04 16.44
CA VAL A 483 -2.14 -29.78 16.22
C VAL A 483 -0.70 -30.00 16.68
N THR A 484 0.26 -29.76 15.79
CA THR A 484 1.69 -29.86 16.12
C THR A 484 2.34 -28.50 15.89
N GLU A 485 2.97 -27.94 16.92
CA GLU A 485 3.70 -26.69 16.80
C GLU A 485 5.11 -26.93 16.25
N MET A 486 5.49 -26.15 15.24
CA MET A 486 6.70 -26.36 14.45
C MET A 486 7.64 -25.15 14.53
N SER A 487 8.84 -25.32 14.00
CA SER A 487 9.74 -24.23 13.60
C SER A 487 9.07 -23.33 12.55
N LEU A 488 9.62 -22.13 12.34
CA LEU A 488 9.09 -21.14 11.40
C LEU A 488 8.89 -21.74 9.99
N SER A 489 9.86 -22.53 9.51
CA SER A 489 9.83 -23.21 8.20
C SER A 489 9.09 -24.55 8.21
N ALA A 490 8.41 -24.90 9.29
CA ALA A 490 7.67 -26.14 9.49
C ALA A 490 8.48 -27.45 9.33
N ASN A 491 9.81 -27.39 9.47
CA ASN A 491 10.68 -28.54 9.23
C ASN A 491 11.14 -29.29 10.51
N GLN A 492 10.86 -28.76 11.69
CA GLN A 492 11.24 -29.33 12.98
C GLN A 492 10.12 -29.07 14.00
N GLU A 493 9.86 -30.00 14.91
CA GLU A 493 8.93 -29.73 16.02
C GLU A 493 9.53 -28.70 16.97
N ARG A 494 8.70 -27.78 17.49
CA ARG A 494 9.18 -26.65 18.30
C ARG A 494 9.88 -27.10 19.57
N GLU A 495 9.36 -28.13 20.24
CA GLU A 495 9.97 -28.65 21.48
C GLU A 495 11.38 -29.19 21.25
N GLU A 496 11.60 -29.90 20.14
CA GLU A 496 12.93 -30.41 19.79
C GLU A 496 13.91 -29.29 19.46
N MET A 497 13.44 -28.28 18.72
CA MET A 497 14.24 -27.10 18.39
C MET A 497 14.67 -26.35 19.66
N ILE A 498 13.77 -26.16 20.63
CA ILE A 498 14.07 -25.47 21.89
C ILE A 498 15.13 -26.23 22.70
N LYS A 499 15.05 -27.56 22.77
CA LYS A 499 16.03 -28.41 23.47
C LYS A 499 17.45 -28.29 22.89
N LYS A 500 17.57 -27.96 21.60
CA LYS A 500 18.84 -27.86 20.86
C LYS A 500 19.41 -26.44 20.82
N ARG A 501 18.76 -25.43 21.43
CA ARG A 501 19.26 -24.05 21.42
C ARG A 501 20.57 -23.94 22.20
N LEU A 502 21.59 -23.36 21.54
CA LEU A 502 22.86 -23.05 22.19
C LEU A 502 22.66 -21.97 23.25
N VAL A 503 23.35 -22.12 24.38
CA VAL A 503 23.36 -21.15 25.46
C VAL A 503 24.64 -20.32 25.36
N TRP A 504 24.48 -19.04 25.06
CA TRP A 504 25.60 -18.11 24.92
C TRP A 504 25.75 -17.27 26.19
N LYS A 505 27.01 -16.96 26.54
CA LYS A 505 27.32 -15.89 27.50
C LYS A 505 27.53 -14.62 26.69
N VAL A 506 26.63 -13.66 26.84
CA VAL A 506 26.67 -12.40 26.09
C VAL A 506 27.27 -11.32 26.98
N GLU A 507 28.23 -10.58 26.45
CA GLU A 507 28.83 -9.45 27.17
C GLU A 507 27.75 -8.41 27.50
N GLY A 508 27.75 -7.90 28.73
CA GLY A 508 26.75 -6.92 29.18
C GLY A 508 25.37 -7.51 29.52
N SER A 509 25.13 -8.82 29.33
CA SER A 509 23.89 -9.43 29.84
C SER A 509 23.96 -9.51 31.37
N GLN A 510 23.34 -8.56 32.07
CA GLN A 510 22.97 -8.80 33.46
C GLN A 510 21.98 -9.96 33.50
N ASN A 511 21.95 -10.74 34.59
CA ASN A 511 21.04 -11.88 34.79
C ASN A 511 19.54 -11.53 34.77
N ASP A 512 19.16 -10.34 34.31
CA ASP A 512 17.81 -9.97 33.91
C ASP A 512 17.43 -10.76 32.65
N LYS A 513 17.05 -12.02 32.87
CA LYS A 513 16.03 -12.64 32.03
C LYS A 513 14.75 -11.85 32.27
N SER A 514 14.60 -10.69 31.62
CA SER A 514 13.26 -10.20 31.33
C SER A 514 12.55 -11.39 30.68
N LYS A 515 11.58 -11.97 31.38
CA LYS A 515 10.77 -13.04 30.80
C LYS A 515 10.00 -12.37 29.68
N GLU A 516 10.57 -12.40 28.48
CA GLU A 516 9.84 -12.02 27.27
C GLU A 516 8.50 -12.74 27.32
N LEU A 517 7.41 -11.97 27.24
CA LEU A 517 6.07 -12.52 27.18
C LEU A 517 6.01 -13.44 25.95
N ARG A 518 5.61 -14.69 26.14
CA ARG A 518 5.46 -15.69 25.07
C ARG A 518 4.15 -16.43 25.28
N GLY A 519 3.51 -16.81 24.18
CA GLY A 519 2.32 -17.66 24.24
C GLY A 519 2.62 -19.01 24.89
N GLY A 520 1.65 -19.51 25.67
CA GLY A 520 1.71 -20.85 26.23
C GLY A 520 1.61 -21.97 25.19
N PRO A 521 1.84 -23.24 25.60
CA PRO A 521 1.52 -24.39 24.76
C PRO A 521 0.04 -24.38 24.37
N VAL A 522 -0.29 -24.95 23.20
CA VAL A 522 -1.67 -25.04 22.73
C VAL A 522 -2.49 -25.89 23.70
N ASP A 523 -3.65 -25.38 24.14
CA ASP A 523 -4.57 -26.17 24.97
C ASP A 523 -5.13 -27.34 24.13
N PRO A 524 -4.88 -28.61 24.50
CA PRO A 524 -5.26 -29.75 23.67
C PRO A 524 -6.77 -30.01 23.61
N ILE A 525 -7.55 -29.40 24.52
CA ILE A 525 -9.01 -29.55 24.58
C ILE A 525 -9.69 -28.33 23.98
N LYS A 526 -9.29 -27.12 24.42
CA LYS A 526 -9.88 -25.87 23.93
C LYS A 526 -9.38 -25.49 22.54
N LEU A 527 -8.22 -26.04 22.12
CA LEU A 527 -7.56 -25.72 20.85
C LEU A 527 -7.37 -24.21 20.66
N VAL A 528 -6.88 -23.57 21.73
CA VAL A 528 -6.58 -22.14 21.77
C VAL A 528 -5.07 -21.93 21.65
N VAL A 529 -4.70 -21.00 20.76
CA VAL A 529 -3.33 -20.57 20.55
C VAL A 529 -3.16 -19.18 21.14
N GLU A 530 -2.26 -19.04 22.12
CA GLU A 530 -1.84 -17.74 22.63
C GLU A 530 -0.69 -17.18 21.81
N ILE A 531 -0.71 -15.88 21.50
CA ILE A 531 0.34 -15.23 20.72
C ILE A 531 0.73 -13.95 21.45
N ALA A 532 2.00 -13.84 21.82
CA ALA A 532 2.54 -12.63 22.42
C ALA A 532 2.93 -11.60 21.34
N PRO A 533 3.10 -10.31 21.70
CA PRO A 533 3.64 -9.32 20.77
C PRO A 533 4.94 -9.80 20.13
N MET A 534 5.14 -9.52 18.84
CA MET A 534 6.30 -9.98 18.03
C MET A 534 6.36 -11.48 17.71
N GLU A 535 5.55 -12.33 18.36
CA GLU A 535 5.60 -13.78 18.15
C GLU A 535 4.94 -14.19 16.82
N ILE A 536 5.55 -15.18 16.14
CA ILE A 536 4.95 -15.93 15.04
C ILE A 536 4.93 -17.39 15.47
N ARG A 537 3.80 -18.06 15.29
CA ARG A 537 3.67 -19.48 15.64
C ARG A 537 3.21 -20.30 14.44
N THR A 538 3.98 -21.33 14.11
CA THR A 538 3.72 -22.20 12.96
C THR A 538 3.13 -23.52 13.44
N PHE A 539 2.03 -23.96 12.82
CA PHE A 539 1.34 -25.20 13.19
C PHE A 539 1.07 -26.10 11.98
N ILE A 540 1.19 -27.41 12.18
CA ILE A 540 0.61 -28.42 11.27
C ILE A 540 -0.67 -28.94 11.91
N ILE A 541 -1.79 -28.82 11.18
CA ILE A 541 -3.11 -29.25 11.65
C ILE A 541 -3.58 -30.44 10.79
N GLU A 542 -3.89 -31.54 11.47
CA GLU A 542 -4.45 -32.74 10.86
C GLU A 542 -5.98 -32.77 11.00
N PHE A 543 -6.68 -33.08 9.91
CA PHE A 543 -8.12 -33.30 9.89
C PHE A 543 -8.44 -34.77 9.54
N PRO A 544 -9.53 -35.37 10.05
CA PRO A 544 -10.00 -36.68 9.63
C PRO A 544 -10.33 -36.68 8.14
N SER A 545 -9.74 -37.58 7.37
CA SER A 545 -10.01 -37.68 5.93
C SER A 545 -11.40 -38.27 5.65
N LEU A 546 -12.18 -37.64 4.78
CA LEU A 546 -13.13 -38.36 3.92
C LEU A 546 -12.35 -38.80 2.67
N LYS A 547 -11.61 -39.92 2.80
CA LYS A 547 -10.70 -40.53 1.81
C LYS A 547 -9.42 -39.72 1.51
N SER A 548 -8.28 -40.25 1.98
CA SER A 548 -6.87 -39.75 1.90
C SER A 548 -6.50 -38.56 2.82
N PRO A 549 -5.39 -38.63 3.58
CA PRO A 549 -4.97 -37.56 4.49
C PRO A 549 -4.45 -36.36 3.68
N VAL A 550 -5.15 -35.23 3.78
CA VAL A 550 -4.65 -33.92 3.32
C VAL A 550 -4.18 -33.18 4.57
N SER A 551 -2.88 -33.18 4.83
CA SER A 551 -2.25 -32.28 5.82
C SER A 551 -2.25 -30.86 5.27
N ARG A 552 -2.69 -29.88 6.06
CA ARG A 552 -2.60 -28.46 5.71
C ARG A 552 -1.77 -27.73 6.76
N GLY A 553 -0.75 -26.99 6.31
CA GLY A 553 0.01 -26.09 7.19
C GLY A 553 -0.80 -24.83 7.48
N LEU A 554 -0.72 -24.34 8.72
CA LEU A 554 -1.27 -23.06 9.14
C LEU A 554 -0.15 -22.26 9.82
N MET A 555 0.03 -21.01 9.41
CA MET A 555 0.96 -20.08 10.03
C MET A 555 0.15 -18.92 10.60
N LEU A 556 0.29 -18.68 11.91
CA LEU A 556 -0.42 -17.63 12.65
C LEU A 556 0.57 -16.56 13.11
#